data_AF-A0A3S0ZBK6-F1
#
_entry.id   AF-A0A3S0ZBK6-F1
#
_cell.length_a   1.000
_cell.length_b   1.000
_cell.length_c   1.000
_cell.angle_alpha   90.00
_cell.angle_beta   90.00
_cell.angle_gamma   90.00
#
_symmetry.space_group_name_H-M   'P 1'
#
loop_
_entity.id
_entity.type
_entity.pdbx_description
1 polymer ?
#
loop_
_entity_poly.entity_id
_entity_poly.type
_entity_poly.pdbx_seq_one_letter_code
_entity_poly.pdbx_strand_id
1 'polypeptide(L)'
;MLIRCLRSSGVAGAVVLQTLTAPLILAGAAPVAVADDCPDAEVIFARGTDEPAGMGRVGDALVDSLRSKTSGLIIRSYAVDYKATITQRHSGEGAKDAIDHIKSTAAACPNTKIVLGGYSQGASVVNIVAGFSGINWGSPLPAEYTKNIAAVATFGNQADRTDGAPPTQNSPLSPKAIDLCNPADPICHAGAGNSWSGHTQGYVPAYTDQAAAFIASKLLAGSAGTMPGYGSQVPAYGPQPGPNPQMGYGALPGPQPSYGMPPGPPQTYGTPPGPQAGYGLQPPSALPSTVVPSTPVPTSTAPVPGLV
;
A
#
# COMPACT_ATOMS: atom_id res chain seq x y z
N MET A 1 43.45 -8.67 -105.69
CA MET A 1 42.86 -7.39 -105.28
C MET A 1 43.07 -7.24 -103.77
N LEU A 2 43.91 -6.26 -103.37
CA LEU A 2 44.20 -5.68 -102.03
C LEU A 2 44.41 -6.63 -100.82
N ILE A 3 45.62 -6.85 -100.28
CA ILE A 3 46.57 -6.00 -99.50
C ILE A 3 46.44 -6.17 -97.95
N ARG A 4 47.52 -6.72 -97.34
CA ARG A 4 48.09 -6.54 -95.97
C ARG A 4 47.19 -6.87 -94.75
N CYS A 5 47.66 -7.29 -93.57
CA CYS A 5 48.95 -7.17 -92.90
C CYS A 5 49.12 -8.21 -91.76
N LEU A 6 50.32 -8.21 -91.19
CA LEU A 6 51.01 -9.14 -90.28
C LEU A 6 50.56 -9.21 -88.80
N ARG A 7 51.08 -10.28 -88.12
CA ARG A 7 51.63 -10.37 -86.72
C ARG A 7 50.62 -10.52 -85.56
N SER A 8 50.91 -11.14 -84.41
CA SER A 8 51.92 -12.10 -83.92
C SER A 8 51.62 -12.40 -82.44
N SER A 9 51.82 -13.65 -82.03
CA SER A 9 52.29 -14.21 -80.74
C SER A 9 52.03 -13.52 -79.38
N GLY A 10 51.60 -14.33 -78.40
CA GLY A 10 51.91 -14.12 -76.98
C GLY A 10 50.99 -14.89 -76.01
N VAL A 11 51.43 -16.07 -75.53
CA VAL A 11 50.79 -16.80 -74.42
C VAL A 11 51.61 -16.52 -73.16
N ALA A 12 51.01 -15.87 -72.16
CA ALA A 12 51.61 -15.62 -70.84
C ALA A 12 50.85 -16.41 -69.78
N GLY A 13 51.59 -17.12 -68.92
CA GLY A 13 51.07 -17.97 -67.85
C GLY A 13 50.35 -17.20 -66.75
N ALA A 14 49.26 -17.78 -66.23
CA ALA A 14 48.49 -17.25 -65.12
C ALA A 14 49.02 -17.78 -63.78
N VAL A 15 49.41 -16.87 -62.90
CA VAL A 15 49.70 -17.13 -61.48
C VAL A 15 48.38 -17.03 -60.71
N VAL A 16 48.00 -18.09 -60.00
CA VAL A 16 46.80 -18.13 -59.14
C VAL A 16 47.13 -17.52 -57.78
N LEU A 17 46.52 -16.38 -57.48
CA LEU A 17 46.65 -15.65 -56.22
C LEU A 17 45.56 -16.14 -55.24
N GLN A 18 45.95 -16.88 -54.20
CA GLN A 18 45.06 -17.30 -53.11
C GLN A 18 44.85 -16.11 -52.15
N THR A 19 43.68 -15.48 -52.19
CA THR A 19 43.31 -14.42 -51.24
C THR A 19 42.75 -15.02 -49.95
N LEU A 20 43.49 -14.88 -48.85
CA LEU A 20 43.03 -15.15 -47.48
C LEU A 20 41.98 -14.09 -47.09
N THR A 21 40.70 -14.43 -47.16
CA THR A 21 39.61 -13.62 -46.60
C THR A 21 39.47 -13.92 -45.10
N ALA A 22 39.95 -13.03 -44.24
CA ALA A 22 39.67 -13.08 -42.81
C ALA A 22 38.23 -12.63 -42.53
N PRO A 23 37.44 -13.37 -41.73
CA PRO A 23 36.09 -12.94 -41.36
C PRO A 23 36.18 -11.75 -40.39
N LEU A 24 35.62 -10.61 -40.81
CA LEU A 24 35.47 -9.43 -39.98
C LEU A 24 34.36 -9.72 -38.96
N ILE A 25 34.72 -10.08 -37.72
CA ILE A 25 33.77 -10.21 -36.62
C ILE A 25 33.37 -8.80 -36.21
N LEU A 26 32.23 -8.31 -36.69
CA LEU A 26 31.57 -7.13 -36.11
C LEU A 26 31.16 -7.50 -34.68
N ALA A 27 31.91 -7.03 -33.69
CA ALA A 27 31.45 -7.02 -32.31
C ALA A 27 30.23 -6.09 -32.25
N GLY A 28 29.03 -6.66 -32.34
CA GLY A 28 27.80 -5.92 -32.04
C GLY A 28 27.89 -5.39 -30.61
N ALA A 29 27.51 -4.13 -30.40
CA ALA A 29 27.35 -3.60 -29.05
C ALA A 29 26.41 -4.56 -28.29
N ALA A 30 26.87 -5.09 -27.16
CA ALA A 30 26.00 -5.85 -26.27
C ALA A 30 24.77 -4.97 -25.95
N PRO A 31 23.55 -5.53 -25.90
CA PRO A 31 22.40 -4.77 -25.46
C PRO A 31 22.73 -4.20 -24.08
N VAL A 32 22.68 -2.88 -23.96
CA VAL A 32 22.80 -2.22 -22.66
C VAL A 32 21.56 -2.64 -21.89
N ALA A 33 21.74 -3.43 -20.85
CA ALA A 33 20.69 -3.68 -19.88
C ALA A 33 20.37 -2.34 -19.21
N VAL A 34 19.29 -1.70 -19.64
CA VAL A 34 18.68 -0.61 -18.87
C VAL A 34 18.03 -1.31 -17.70
N ALA A 35 18.64 -1.20 -16.51
CA ALA A 35 17.93 -1.57 -15.29
C ALA A 35 16.63 -0.75 -15.29
N ASP A 36 15.49 -1.41 -15.06
CA ASP A 36 14.28 -0.68 -14.74
C ASP A 36 14.64 0.28 -13.60
N ASP A 37 14.49 1.59 -13.80
CA ASP A 37 14.86 2.57 -12.78
C ASP A 37 14.05 2.26 -11.52
N CYS A 38 14.74 1.70 -10.51
CA CYS A 38 14.13 1.28 -9.26
C CYS A 38 13.49 2.50 -8.60
N PRO A 39 12.21 2.41 -8.17
CA PRO A 39 11.58 3.54 -7.53
C PRO A 39 12.21 3.79 -6.16
N ASP A 40 12.21 5.04 -5.72
CA ASP A 40 12.58 5.39 -4.35
C ASP A 40 11.64 4.70 -3.34
N ALA A 41 10.35 4.66 -3.67
CA ALA A 41 9.35 3.95 -2.89
C ALA A 41 8.25 3.29 -3.74
N GLU A 42 7.64 2.26 -3.19
CA GLU A 42 6.46 1.59 -3.74
C GLU A 42 5.35 1.51 -2.69
N VAL A 43 4.14 1.92 -3.07
CA VAL A 43 2.94 1.78 -2.24
C VAL A 43 2.20 0.51 -2.65
N ILE A 44 2.18 -0.48 -1.77
CA ILE A 44 1.40 -1.72 -1.91
C ILE A 44 0.09 -1.52 -1.16
N PHE A 45 -1.04 -1.49 -1.87
CA PHE A 45 -2.33 -1.17 -1.26
C PHE A 45 -3.39 -2.26 -1.49
N ALA A 46 -4.04 -2.69 -0.41
CA ALA A 46 -5.19 -3.57 -0.45
C ALA A 46 -6.50 -2.77 -0.34
N ARG A 47 -7.33 -2.86 -1.38
CA ARG A 47 -8.62 -2.15 -1.49
C ARG A 47 -9.67 -2.66 -0.49
N GLY A 48 -10.80 -1.98 -0.41
CA GLY A 48 -11.94 -2.38 0.39
C GLY A 48 -12.81 -3.47 -0.25
N THR A 49 -13.76 -3.96 0.54
CA THR A 49 -14.76 -4.93 0.08
C THR A 49 -15.54 -4.42 -1.13
N ASP A 50 -15.73 -5.27 -2.13
CA ASP A 50 -16.49 -5.02 -3.36
C ASP A 50 -15.99 -3.82 -4.20
N GLU A 51 -14.80 -3.28 -3.91
CA GLU A 51 -14.15 -2.32 -4.81
C GLU A 51 -13.66 -3.04 -6.09
N PRO A 52 -13.73 -2.39 -7.27
CA PRO A 52 -13.15 -2.91 -8.51
C PRO A 52 -11.65 -3.19 -8.37
N ALA A 53 -11.10 -4.06 -9.23
CA ALA A 53 -9.66 -4.31 -9.26
C ALA A 53 -8.87 -2.99 -9.45
N GLY A 54 -7.79 -2.85 -8.68
CA GLY A 54 -7.05 -1.59 -8.54
C GLY A 54 -6.83 -1.22 -7.08
N MET A 55 -6.34 -0.01 -6.82
CA MET A 55 -6.02 0.48 -5.48
C MET A 55 -7.28 0.80 -4.66
N GLY A 56 -8.41 1.04 -5.34
CA GLY A 56 -9.63 1.55 -4.73
C GLY A 56 -9.53 3.04 -4.41
N ARG A 57 -10.67 3.64 -4.04
CA ARG A 57 -10.81 5.09 -3.87
C ARG A 57 -9.83 5.65 -2.83
N VAL A 58 -9.62 4.93 -1.73
CA VAL A 58 -8.73 5.36 -0.64
C VAL A 58 -7.27 5.20 -1.05
N GLY A 59 -6.92 4.11 -1.74
CA GLY A 59 -5.56 3.86 -2.20
C GLY A 59 -5.09 4.86 -3.26
N ASP A 60 -5.95 5.17 -4.24
CA ASP A 60 -5.65 6.17 -5.27
C ASP A 60 -5.41 7.56 -4.63
N ALA A 61 -6.33 8.00 -3.77
CA ALA A 61 -6.20 9.29 -3.07
C ALA A 61 -4.96 9.36 -2.16
N LEU A 62 -4.59 8.26 -1.51
CA LEU A 62 -3.36 8.19 -0.72
C LEU A 62 -2.12 8.37 -1.58
N VAL A 63 -2.02 7.67 -2.72
CA VAL A 63 -0.87 7.74 -3.60
C VAL A 63 -0.74 9.13 -4.23
N ASP A 64 -1.84 9.70 -4.69
CA ASP A 64 -1.86 11.06 -5.26
C ASP A 64 -1.41 12.10 -4.23
N SER A 65 -1.95 12.04 -3.01
CA SER A 65 -1.55 12.93 -1.93
C SER A 65 -0.09 12.74 -1.52
N LEU A 66 0.39 11.49 -1.44
CA LEU A 66 1.78 11.18 -1.12
C LEU A 66 2.75 11.77 -2.16
N ARG A 67 2.49 11.52 -3.45
CA ARG A 67 3.30 12.07 -4.55
C ARG A 67 3.38 13.59 -4.51
N SER A 68 2.28 14.26 -4.14
CA SER A 68 2.26 15.73 -3.99
C SER A 68 3.15 16.26 -2.84
N LYS A 69 3.40 15.42 -1.82
CA LYS A 69 4.18 15.77 -0.61
C LYS A 69 5.64 15.34 -0.69
N THR A 70 6.01 14.50 -1.64
CA THR A 70 7.36 13.96 -1.82
C THR A 70 7.93 14.33 -3.19
N SER A 71 7.85 15.60 -3.55
CA SER A 71 8.44 16.12 -4.78
C SER A 71 9.91 15.70 -4.89
N GLY A 72 10.26 14.97 -5.96
CA GLY A 72 11.60 14.45 -6.20
C GLY A 72 11.78 12.96 -5.90
N LEU A 73 10.79 12.27 -5.30
CA LEU A 73 10.79 10.81 -5.20
C LEU A 73 9.98 10.18 -6.33
N ILE A 74 10.51 9.10 -6.90
CA ILE A 74 9.81 8.21 -7.81
C ILE A 74 9.00 7.21 -6.97
N ILE A 75 7.68 7.38 -6.97
CA ILE A 75 6.75 6.50 -6.22
C ILE A 75 5.93 5.64 -7.19
N ARG A 76 6.17 4.33 -7.16
CA ARG A 76 5.32 3.33 -7.83
C ARG A 76 4.19 2.89 -6.90
N SER A 77 3.18 2.27 -7.47
CA SER A 77 2.01 1.76 -6.75
C SER A 77 1.67 0.37 -7.27
N TYR A 78 1.36 -0.53 -6.34
CA TYR A 78 0.93 -1.88 -6.61
C TYR A 78 -0.40 -2.12 -5.90
N ALA A 79 -1.42 -2.50 -6.68
CA ALA A 79 -2.71 -2.91 -6.15
C ALA A 79 -2.65 -4.40 -5.82
N VAL A 80 -2.89 -4.75 -4.56
CA VAL A 80 -2.93 -6.15 -4.13
C VAL A 80 -3.99 -6.91 -4.91
N ASP A 81 -3.59 -8.01 -5.55
CA ASP A 81 -4.46 -8.85 -6.37
C ASP A 81 -5.15 -9.91 -5.52
N TYR A 82 -6.41 -9.63 -5.20
CA TYR A 82 -7.29 -10.53 -4.49
C TYR A 82 -8.76 -10.17 -4.75
N LYS A 83 -9.68 -11.09 -4.46
CA LYS A 83 -11.09 -10.93 -4.85
C LYS A 83 -11.87 -9.87 -4.07
N ALA A 84 -11.40 -9.44 -2.90
CA ALA A 84 -12.05 -8.44 -2.04
C ALA A 84 -13.56 -8.64 -1.79
N THR A 85 -14.04 -9.90 -1.73
CA THR A 85 -15.49 -10.16 -1.62
C THR A 85 -16.05 -9.89 -0.22
N ILE A 86 -17.37 -9.66 -0.11
CA ILE A 86 -18.10 -9.47 1.16
C ILE A 86 -17.84 -10.50 2.28
N THR A 87 -17.47 -11.74 1.96
CA THR A 87 -17.20 -12.77 2.99
C THR A 87 -15.92 -12.56 3.79
N GLN A 88 -15.06 -11.59 3.44
CA GLN A 88 -13.74 -11.31 4.05
C GLN A 88 -12.76 -12.50 4.10
N ARG A 89 -13.10 -13.65 3.52
CA ARG A 89 -12.26 -14.87 3.54
C ARG A 89 -10.97 -14.76 2.72
N HIS A 90 -10.84 -13.73 1.89
CA HIS A 90 -9.72 -13.58 0.97
C HIS A 90 -8.59 -12.70 1.53
N SER A 91 -8.68 -12.21 2.78
CA SER A 91 -7.59 -11.40 3.36
C SER A 91 -6.28 -12.18 3.49
N GLY A 92 -6.33 -13.51 3.65
CA GLY A 92 -5.13 -14.36 3.61
C GLY A 92 -4.51 -14.46 2.21
N GLU A 93 -5.33 -14.53 1.16
CA GLU A 93 -4.86 -14.52 -0.24
C GLU A 93 -4.23 -13.17 -0.60
N GLY A 94 -4.87 -12.06 -0.22
CA GLY A 94 -4.30 -10.73 -0.41
C GLY A 94 -3.00 -10.53 0.36
N ALA A 95 -2.88 -11.09 1.57
CA ALA A 95 -1.62 -11.02 2.32
C ALA A 95 -0.51 -11.83 1.64
N LYS A 96 -0.85 -12.99 1.08
CA LYS A 96 0.08 -13.80 0.29
C LYS A 96 0.55 -13.05 -0.96
N ASP A 97 -0.36 -12.45 -1.72
CA ASP A 97 -0.03 -11.65 -2.90
C ASP A 97 0.90 -10.47 -2.54
N ALA A 98 0.54 -9.69 -1.52
CA ALA A 98 1.38 -8.59 -1.04
C ALA A 98 2.78 -9.06 -0.62
N ILE A 99 2.89 -10.18 0.11
CA ILE A 99 4.17 -10.75 0.54
C ILE A 99 5.01 -11.21 -0.66
N ASP A 100 4.39 -11.87 -1.64
CA ASP A 100 5.09 -12.34 -2.83
C ASP A 100 5.58 -11.15 -3.67
N HIS A 101 4.79 -10.07 -3.78
CA HIS A 101 5.22 -8.81 -4.42
C HIS A 101 6.36 -8.14 -3.65
N ILE A 102 6.28 -8.04 -2.32
CA ILE A 102 7.38 -7.48 -1.48
C ILE A 102 8.70 -8.23 -1.72
N LYS A 103 8.65 -9.56 -1.78
CA LYS A 103 9.84 -10.39 -2.05
C LYS A 103 10.40 -10.12 -3.44
N SER A 104 9.52 -10.03 -4.44
CA SER A 104 9.89 -9.70 -5.82
C SER A 104 10.56 -8.32 -5.90
N THR A 105 9.93 -7.28 -5.33
CA THR A 105 10.48 -5.92 -5.27
C THR A 105 11.82 -5.89 -4.52
N ALA A 106 11.95 -6.58 -3.39
CA ALA A 106 13.21 -6.62 -2.64
C ALA A 106 14.34 -7.35 -3.39
N ALA A 107 14.01 -8.32 -4.24
CA ALA A 107 14.98 -9.03 -5.07
C ALA A 107 15.43 -8.20 -6.28
N ALA A 108 14.49 -7.51 -6.94
CA ALA A 108 14.78 -6.68 -8.10
C ALA A 108 15.39 -5.32 -7.72
N CYS A 109 14.86 -4.70 -6.66
CA CYS A 109 15.17 -3.36 -6.20
C CYS A 109 15.36 -3.32 -4.67
N PRO A 110 16.49 -3.84 -4.16
CA PRO A 110 16.71 -4.02 -2.71
C PRO A 110 16.68 -2.71 -1.90
N ASN A 111 16.90 -1.57 -2.54
CA ASN A 111 16.91 -0.25 -1.92
C ASN A 111 15.53 0.43 -1.89
N THR A 112 14.57 -0.04 -2.70
CA THR A 112 13.22 0.52 -2.74
C THR A 112 12.56 0.40 -1.37
N LYS A 113 11.99 1.51 -0.90
CA LYS A 113 11.19 1.55 0.33
C LYS A 113 9.77 1.12 0.04
N ILE A 114 9.22 0.29 0.90
CA ILE A 114 7.86 -0.22 0.73
C ILE A 114 6.93 0.44 1.75
N VAL A 115 5.78 0.90 1.27
CA VAL A 115 4.68 1.41 2.08
C VAL A 115 3.52 0.44 1.96
N LEU A 116 3.04 -0.08 3.09
CA LEU A 116 1.86 -0.93 3.12
C LEU A 116 0.62 -0.08 3.42
N GLY A 117 -0.42 -0.24 2.63
CA GLY A 117 -1.68 0.49 2.77
C GLY A 117 -2.89 -0.44 2.69
N GLY A 118 -3.95 -0.18 3.46
CA GLY A 118 -5.13 -1.02 3.42
C GLY A 118 -6.38 -0.35 3.96
N TYR A 119 -7.51 -0.53 3.27
CA TYR A 119 -8.81 0.02 3.67
C TYR A 119 -9.82 -1.09 3.98
N SER A 120 -10.53 -1.01 5.11
CA SER A 120 -11.59 -1.95 5.49
C SER A 120 -11.06 -3.41 5.50
N GLN A 121 -11.60 -4.29 4.66
CA GLN A 121 -11.06 -5.65 4.46
C GLN A 121 -9.56 -5.66 4.07
N GLY A 122 -9.09 -4.65 3.33
CA GLY A 122 -7.69 -4.46 3.00
C GLY A 122 -6.83 -4.06 4.19
N ALA A 123 -7.39 -3.40 5.21
CA ALA A 123 -6.67 -3.18 6.47
C ALA A 123 -6.38 -4.51 7.17
N SER A 124 -7.28 -5.49 7.05
CA SER A 124 -7.05 -6.85 7.54
C SER A 124 -5.91 -7.56 6.79
N VAL A 125 -5.83 -7.37 5.47
CA VAL A 125 -4.70 -7.86 4.66
C VAL A 125 -3.38 -7.31 5.21
N VAL A 126 -3.33 -5.99 5.42
CA VAL A 126 -2.13 -5.32 5.96
C VAL A 126 -1.80 -5.77 7.36
N ASN A 127 -2.78 -5.97 8.25
CA ASN A 127 -2.55 -6.47 9.59
C ASN A 127 -1.91 -7.87 9.58
N ILE A 128 -2.34 -8.75 8.67
CA ILE A 128 -1.71 -10.07 8.48
C ILE A 128 -0.25 -9.89 8.05
N VAL A 129 0.00 -9.14 6.97
CA VAL A 129 1.35 -8.90 6.45
C VAL A 129 2.25 -8.30 7.52
N ALA A 130 1.75 -7.34 8.30
CA ALA A 130 2.50 -6.67 9.34
C ALA A 130 2.65 -7.50 10.63
N GLY A 131 1.92 -8.60 10.78
CA GLY A 131 1.91 -9.41 12.01
C GLY A 131 1.35 -8.67 13.21
N PHE A 132 0.36 -7.79 13.01
CA PHE A 132 -0.32 -7.12 14.11
C PHE A 132 -1.27 -8.07 14.84
N SER A 133 -1.46 -7.83 16.14
CA SER A 133 -2.39 -8.63 16.95
C SER A 133 -3.84 -8.53 16.45
N GLY A 134 -4.62 -9.59 16.63
CA GLY A 134 -6.05 -9.63 16.30
C GLY A 134 -6.41 -10.39 15.03
N ILE A 135 -5.44 -10.79 14.19
CA ILE A 135 -5.68 -11.59 12.97
C ILE A 135 -4.66 -12.73 12.84
N ASN A 136 -5.10 -13.98 12.92
CA ASN A 136 -4.23 -15.16 13.07
C ASN A 136 -4.36 -16.23 11.97
N TRP A 137 -5.05 -15.95 10.85
CA TRP A 137 -5.32 -16.95 9.79
C TRP A 137 -4.42 -16.82 8.55
N GLY A 138 -3.34 -16.04 8.64
CA GLY A 138 -2.33 -15.91 7.59
C GLY A 138 -0.93 -15.77 8.18
N SER A 139 0.10 -15.91 7.33
CA SER A 139 1.49 -15.75 7.75
C SER A 139 1.93 -14.29 7.59
N PRO A 140 2.63 -13.73 8.58
CA PRO A 140 3.19 -12.39 8.45
C PRO A 140 4.36 -12.36 7.48
N LEU A 141 4.77 -11.15 7.11
CA LEU A 141 5.96 -10.90 6.33
C LEU A 141 7.18 -11.50 7.06
N PRO A 142 8.02 -12.30 6.38
CA PRO A 142 9.24 -12.82 6.98
C PRO A 142 10.17 -11.69 7.46
N ALA A 143 10.81 -11.90 8.60
CA ALA A 143 11.54 -10.85 9.33
C ALA A 143 12.61 -10.16 8.48
N GLU A 144 13.24 -10.88 7.56
CA GLU A 144 14.28 -10.37 6.67
C GLU A 144 13.81 -9.26 5.71
N TYR A 145 12.51 -9.20 5.40
CA TYR A 145 11.91 -8.18 4.52
C TYR A 145 11.33 -6.98 5.30
N THR A 146 11.19 -7.08 6.63
CA THR A 146 10.64 -5.97 7.46
C THR A 146 11.48 -4.69 7.40
N LYS A 147 12.78 -4.81 7.07
CA LYS A 147 13.69 -3.68 6.84
C LYS A 147 13.33 -2.85 5.60
N ASN A 148 12.66 -3.44 4.62
CA ASN A 148 12.22 -2.76 3.40
C ASN A 148 10.97 -1.92 3.64
N ILE A 149 10.18 -2.25 4.66
CA ILE A 149 8.97 -1.50 5.01
C ILE A 149 9.34 -0.18 5.68
N ALA A 150 8.98 0.94 5.07
CA ALA A 150 9.20 2.29 5.62
C ALA A 150 8.00 2.80 6.42
N ALA A 151 6.77 2.47 5.99
CA ALA A 151 5.55 2.88 6.64
C ALA A 151 4.41 1.87 6.43
N VAL A 152 3.45 1.87 7.35
CA VAL A 152 2.20 1.12 7.27
C VAL A 152 1.05 2.07 7.56
N ALA A 153 0.01 2.08 6.73
CA ALA A 153 -1.17 2.93 6.90
C ALA A 153 -2.46 2.14 6.70
N THR A 154 -3.28 2.04 7.75
CA THR A 154 -4.56 1.35 7.69
C THR A 154 -5.71 2.32 7.88
N PHE A 155 -6.82 2.08 7.18
CA PHE A 155 -8.01 2.92 7.16
C PHE A 155 -9.25 2.07 7.44
N GLY A 156 -10.13 2.48 8.35
CA GLY A 156 -11.35 1.72 8.64
C GLY A 156 -11.04 0.32 9.15
N ASN A 157 -10.04 0.20 10.01
CA ASN A 157 -9.51 -1.06 10.49
C ASN A 157 -10.41 -1.65 11.59
N GLN A 158 -10.80 -2.92 11.45
CA GLN A 158 -11.62 -3.57 12.48
C GLN A 158 -10.83 -3.98 13.73
N ALA A 159 -9.49 -3.88 13.72
CA ALA A 159 -8.64 -4.29 14.85
C ALA A 159 -8.99 -3.56 16.16
N ASP A 160 -9.43 -2.31 16.06
CA ASP A 160 -9.93 -1.51 17.20
C ASP A 160 -11.16 -2.09 17.89
N ARG A 161 -11.87 -2.98 17.20
CA ARG A 161 -13.11 -3.58 17.67
C ARG A 161 -12.91 -4.89 18.42
N THR A 162 -11.72 -5.48 18.37
CA THR A 162 -11.42 -6.77 19.00
C THR A 162 -10.68 -6.59 20.32
N ASP A 163 -11.41 -6.71 21.43
CA ASP A 163 -10.93 -6.99 22.80
C ASP A 163 -9.60 -6.33 23.25
N GLY A 164 -9.43 -5.02 22.99
CA GLY A 164 -8.52 -4.16 23.74
C GLY A 164 -7.04 -4.15 23.33
N ALA A 165 -6.63 -4.82 22.24
CA ALA A 165 -5.31 -4.59 21.66
C ALA A 165 -5.35 -3.30 20.82
N PRO A 166 -4.49 -2.30 21.06
CA PRO A 166 -4.40 -1.16 20.17
C PRO A 166 -4.05 -1.65 18.76
N PRO A 167 -4.61 -1.01 17.72
CA PRO A 167 -4.32 -1.40 16.35
C PRO A 167 -2.83 -1.20 16.15
N THR A 168 -2.21 -2.01 15.29
CA THR A 168 -0.79 -1.87 14.94
C THR A 168 0.23 -2.15 16.05
N GLN A 169 -0.09 -2.98 17.06
CA GLN A 169 0.82 -3.36 18.14
C GLN A 169 1.49 -4.73 17.95
N ASN A 170 2.51 -5.00 18.78
CA ASN A 170 3.23 -6.28 18.89
C ASN A 170 3.94 -6.73 17.60
N SER A 171 4.40 -5.79 16.81
CA SER A 171 5.18 -6.05 15.59
C SER A 171 6.40 -5.12 15.50
N PRO A 172 7.52 -5.55 14.89
CA PRO A 172 8.62 -4.65 14.53
C PRO A 172 8.19 -3.46 13.65
N LEU A 173 7.03 -3.54 13.01
CA LEU A 173 6.48 -2.47 12.17
C LEU A 173 5.61 -1.47 12.95
N SER A 174 5.28 -1.73 14.21
CA SER A 174 4.48 -0.82 15.05
C SER A 174 5.00 0.64 15.05
N PRO A 175 6.32 0.93 15.17
CA PRO A 175 6.83 2.30 15.13
C PRO A 175 6.72 3.00 13.76
N LYS A 176 6.36 2.24 12.71
CA LYS A 176 6.21 2.70 11.33
C LYS A 176 4.73 2.76 10.92
N ALA A 177 3.81 2.47 11.83
CA ALA A 177 2.40 2.33 11.52
C ALA A 177 1.58 3.55 11.93
N ILE A 178 0.54 3.82 11.15
CA ILE A 178 -0.56 4.71 11.50
C ILE A 178 -1.88 4.00 11.21
N ASP A 179 -2.77 3.97 12.19
CA ASP A 179 -4.13 3.47 12.01
C ASP A 179 -5.10 4.64 12.06
N LEU A 180 -5.90 4.78 11.00
CA LEU A 180 -6.82 5.88 10.82
C LEU A 180 -8.24 5.34 10.85
N CYS A 181 -8.92 5.61 11.95
CA CYS A 181 -10.33 5.30 12.14
C CYS A 181 -11.13 6.59 12.23
N ASN A 182 -12.12 6.72 11.33
CA ASN A 182 -13.06 7.82 11.39
C ASN A 182 -14.02 7.59 12.58
N PRO A 183 -14.24 8.59 13.47
CA PRO A 183 -15.12 8.44 14.64
C PRO A 183 -16.56 8.01 14.31
N ALA A 184 -17.05 8.35 13.11
CA ALA A 184 -18.35 7.94 12.62
C ALA A 184 -18.34 6.56 11.94
N ASP A 185 -17.19 5.88 11.85
CA ASP A 185 -17.05 4.59 11.17
C ASP A 185 -17.55 3.42 12.04
N PRO A 186 -18.66 2.77 11.65
CA PRO A 186 -19.20 1.62 12.36
C PRO A 186 -18.38 0.35 12.13
N ILE A 187 -17.27 0.32 11.38
CA ILE A 187 -16.31 -0.79 11.36
C ILE A 187 -15.33 -0.66 12.52
N CYS A 188 -14.81 0.55 12.77
CA CYS A 188 -13.88 0.82 13.85
C CYS A 188 -14.54 0.85 15.22
N HIS A 189 -15.76 1.39 15.31
CA HIS A 189 -16.39 1.67 16.60
C HIS A 189 -17.71 0.90 16.76
N ALA A 190 -17.88 0.22 17.90
CA ALA A 190 -19.15 -0.37 18.31
C ALA A 190 -20.08 0.68 18.97
N GLY A 191 -21.39 0.44 18.93
CA GLY A 191 -22.38 1.28 19.62
C GLY A 191 -23.06 2.30 18.72
N ALA A 192 -23.87 3.16 19.34
CA ALA A 192 -24.64 4.20 18.66
C ALA A 192 -23.79 5.44 18.33
N GLY A 193 -24.26 6.29 17.40
CA GLY A 193 -23.59 7.54 17.03
C GLY A 193 -22.63 7.45 15.84
N ASN A 194 -22.49 6.27 15.23
CA ASN A 194 -21.79 6.06 13.95
C ASN A 194 -22.77 6.00 12.77
N SER A 195 -22.24 6.07 11.56
CA SER A 195 -22.98 5.99 10.30
C SER A 195 -22.13 5.33 9.22
N TRP A 196 -22.75 4.53 8.35
CA TRP A 196 -22.02 3.89 7.24
C TRP A 196 -21.34 4.89 6.28
N SER A 197 -21.79 6.15 6.25
CA SER A 197 -21.10 7.23 5.52
C SER A 197 -19.71 7.55 6.08
N GLY A 198 -19.49 7.37 7.39
CA GLY A 198 -18.18 7.51 8.03
C GLY A 198 -17.17 6.51 7.48
N HIS A 199 -17.60 5.27 7.24
CA HIS A 199 -16.79 4.25 6.57
C HIS A 199 -16.60 4.58 5.09
N THR A 200 -17.70 4.75 4.36
CA THR A 200 -17.68 4.74 2.88
C THR A 200 -17.19 6.04 2.24
N GLN A 201 -17.34 7.19 2.91
CA GLN A 201 -17.01 8.51 2.37
C GLN A 201 -16.00 9.26 3.25
N GLY A 202 -15.90 8.91 4.53
CA GLY A 202 -15.22 9.71 5.54
C GLY A 202 -13.69 9.68 5.53
N TYR A 203 -13.04 8.92 4.64
CA TYR A 203 -11.57 8.78 4.61
C TYR A 203 -10.84 9.72 3.65
N VAL A 204 -11.51 10.24 2.63
CA VAL A 204 -10.89 11.09 1.60
C VAL A 204 -11.50 12.49 1.67
N PRO A 205 -10.70 13.57 1.60
CA PRO A 205 -9.23 13.58 1.52
C PRO A 205 -8.54 13.57 2.89
N ALA A 206 -9.24 13.90 3.98
CA ALA A 206 -8.61 14.26 5.25
C ALA A 206 -7.69 13.17 5.82
N TYR A 207 -8.15 11.92 5.92
CA TYR A 207 -7.34 10.84 6.48
C TYR A 207 -6.28 10.36 5.48
N THR A 208 -6.58 10.34 4.17
CA THR A 208 -5.56 10.05 3.16
C THR A 208 -4.43 11.08 3.15
N ASP A 209 -4.72 12.36 3.38
CA ASP A 209 -3.73 13.42 3.51
C ASP A 209 -2.88 13.28 4.78
N GLN A 210 -3.53 12.91 5.90
CA GLN A 210 -2.85 12.64 7.16
C GLN A 210 -1.90 11.44 7.03
N ALA A 211 -2.35 10.34 6.43
CA ALA A 211 -1.50 9.18 6.14
C ALA A 211 -0.35 9.54 5.20
N ALA A 212 -0.62 10.27 4.12
CA ALA A 212 0.40 10.71 3.17
C ALA A 212 1.49 11.56 3.85
N ALA A 213 1.11 12.47 4.74
CA ALA A 213 2.06 13.27 5.51
C ALA A 213 2.92 12.42 6.46
N PHE A 214 2.30 11.45 7.14
CA PHE A 214 3.02 10.49 7.98
C PHE A 214 4.02 9.66 7.15
N ILE A 215 3.57 9.09 6.03
CA ILE A 215 4.42 8.27 5.14
C ILE A 215 5.56 9.11 4.58
N ALA A 216 5.29 10.32 4.09
CA ALA A 216 6.32 11.22 3.59
C ALA A 216 7.40 11.48 4.64
N SER A 217 7.01 11.70 5.91
CA SER A 217 7.99 11.88 7.00
C SER A 217 8.89 10.66 7.20
N LYS A 218 8.36 9.43 7.04
CA LYS A 218 9.13 8.19 7.16
C LYS A 218 10.08 7.97 5.98
N LEU A 219 9.62 8.28 4.76
CA LEU A 219 10.44 8.17 3.55
C LEU A 219 11.60 9.17 3.58
N LEU A 220 11.31 10.44 3.86
CA LEU A 220 12.32 11.52 3.86
C LEU A 220 13.34 11.39 5.01
N ALA A 221 12.93 10.86 6.16
CA ALA A 221 13.86 10.54 7.24
C ALA A 221 14.88 9.46 6.84
N GLY A 222 14.51 8.55 5.93
CA GLY A 222 15.42 7.56 5.34
C GLY A 222 16.27 8.08 4.18
N SER A 223 15.81 9.11 3.46
CA SER A 223 16.49 9.70 2.30
C SER A 223 17.66 10.63 2.66
N ALA A 224 17.72 11.15 3.89
CA ALA A 224 18.84 11.99 4.35
C ALA A 224 20.20 11.26 4.40
N GLY A 225 20.24 9.95 4.13
CA GLY A 225 21.44 9.11 4.13
C GLY A 225 22.10 8.85 2.78
N THR A 226 21.65 9.46 1.67
CA THR A 226 22.26 9.22 0.34
C THR A 226 22.45 10.52 -0.43
N MET A 227 23.43 11.31 -0.03
CA MET A 227 24.07 12.29 -0.91
C MET A 227 25.39 11.69 -1.41
N PRO A 228 25.54 11.39 -2.71
CA PRO A 228 26.82 11.07 -3.30
C PRO A 228 27.72 12.31 -3.26
N GLY A 229 28.76 12.26 -2.44
CA GLY A 229 29.96 13.09 -2.60
C GLY A 229 29.78 14.61 -2.50
N TYR A 230 29.56 15.12 -1.29
CA TYR A 230 30.15 16.41 -0.92
C TYR A 230 30.94 16.21 0.37
N GLY A 231 32.26 16.22 0.24
CA GLY A 231 33.17 16.01 1.35
C GLY A 231 32.93 17.02 2.45
N SER A 232 32.91 16.54 3.69
CA SER A 232 32.93 17.36 4.89
C SER A 232 34.21 18.18 4.93
N GLN A 233 34.19 19.37 4.34
CA GLN A 233 35.15 20.42 4.66
C GLN A 233 34.45 21.37 5.61
N VAL A 234 34.59 21.09 6.90
CA VAL A 234 34.42 22.10 7.94
C VAL A 234 35.55 23.12 7.75
N PRO A 235 35.27 24.42 7.47
CA PRO A 235 36.32 25.42 7.50
C PRO A 235 36.74 25.61 8.96
N ALA A 236 37.97 25.22 9.28
CA ALA A 236 38.59 25.56 10.54
C ALA A 236 38.74 27.09 10.63
N TYR A 237 37.91 27.74 11.43
CA TYR A 237 38.12 29.13 11.80
C TYR A 237 39.28 29.18 12.81
N GLY A 238 40.32 29.96 12.48
CA GLY A 238 41.55 30.08 13.27
C GLY A 238 41.36 30.74 14.64
N PRO A 239 42.40 30.75 15.49
CA PRO A 239 42.29 31.17 16.88
C PRO A 239 42.25 32.70 17.02
N GLN A 240 41.26 33.21 17.76
CA GLN A 240 41.17 34.63 18.13
C GLN A 240 41.71 34.87 19.56
N PRO A 241 42.46 35.96 19.82
CA PRO A 241 43.00 36.26 21.16
C PRO A 241 41.99 37.00 22.04
N GLY A 242 41.96 36.68 23.34
CA GLY A 242 41.34 37.53 24.38
C GLY A 242 42.12 38.84 24.61
N PRO A 243 41.58 39.84 25.36
CA PRO A 243 41.27 39.66 26.79
C PRO A 243 40.07 40.48 27.38
N ASN A 244 39.42 39.89 28.40
CA ASN A 244 38.94 40.37 29.74
C ASN A 244 38.37 41.81 30.00
N PRO A 245 37.72 42.09 31.17
CA PRO A 245 36.27 42.07 31.41
C PRO A 245 35.67 43.44 31.85
N GLN A 246 34.33 43.53 31.96
CA GLN A 246 33.52 44.30 32.95
C GLN A 246 32.28 45.04 32.37
N MET A 247 31.20 45.07 33.19
CA MET A 247 29.87 45.70 33.04
C MET A 247 28.86 44.87 32.22
N GLY A 248 27.59 44.64 32.59
CA GLY A 248 26.74 45.16 33.66
C GLY A 248 25.29 45.28 33.13
N TYR A 249 24.39 44.41 33.61
CA TYR A 249 22.91 44.45 33.58
C TYR A 249 22.12 44.72 32.28
N GLY A 250 21.27 43.75 31.90
CA GLY A 250 20.12 43.93 31.01
C GLY A 250 19.23 42.68 30.99
N ALA A 251 18.00 42.80 31.49
CA ALA A 251 17.06 41.71 31.76
C ALA A 251 16.47 41.05 30.49
N LEU A 252 16.21 39.74 30.57
CA LEU A 252 15.42 38.98 29.60
C LEU A 252 13.92 39.27 29.80
N PRO A 253 13.13 39.54 28.74
CA PRO A 253 11.67 39.55 28.84
C PRO A 253 11.13 38.13 29.03
N GLY A 254 10.27 37.95 30.03
CA GLY A 254 9.60 36.69 30.35
C GLY A 254 8.53 36.26 29.33
N PRO A 255 7.94 35.07 29.51
CA PRO A 255 6.93 34.53 28.60
C PRO A 255 5.58 35.25 28.71
N GLN A 256 4.90 35.39 27.57
CA GLN A 256 3.58 36.02 27.45
C GLN A 256 2.46 35.26 28.19
N PRO A 257 1.42 35.95 28.68
CA PRO A 257 0.32 35.34 29.42
C PRO A 257 -0.64 34.54 28.52
N SER A 258 -1.01 33.36 29.01
CA SER A 258 -2.11 32.54 28.51
C SER A 258 -3.46 33.21 28.78
N TYR A 259 -4.27 33.38 27.75
CA TYR A 259 -5.66 33.81 27.90
C TYR A 259 -6.48 32.66 28.51
N GLY A 260 -7.03 32.92 29.71
CA GLY A 260 -7.96 32.05 30.40
C GLY A 260 -9.33 31.99 29.71
N MET A 261 -9.88 30.79 29.63
CA MET A 261 -11.25 30.53 29.20
C MET A 261 -12.17 30.65 30.43
N PRO A 262 -13.31 31.37 30.35
CA PRO A 262 -14.20 31.53 31.50
C PRO A 262 -14.96 30.22 31.82
N PRO A 263 -15.33 29.97 33.09
CA PRO A 263 -16.07 28.78 33.49
C PRO A 263 -17.50 28.79 32.91
N GLY A 264 -17.91 27.67 32.29
CA GLY A 264 -19.29 27.45 31.89
C GLY A 264 -20.24 27.25 33.09
N PRO A 265 -21.56 27.45 32.91
CA PRO A 265 -22.53 27.33 34.00
C PRO A 265 -22.70 25.87 34.48
N PRO A 266 -23.13 25.67 35.74
CA PRO A 266 -23.19 24.34 36.36
C PRO A 266 -24.23 23.44 35.67
N GLN A 267 -23.80 22.22 35.33
CA GLN A 267 -24.65 21.15 34.82
C GLN A 267 -25.59 20.71 35.95
N THR A 268 -26.89 20.89 35.75
CA THR A 268 -27.92 20.30 36.59
C THR A 268 -28.02 18.82 36.24
N TYR A 269 -27.75 17.94 37.21
CA TYR A 269 -27.98 16.51 37.07
C TYR A 269 -29.49 16.26 36.98
N GLY A 270 -29.98 16.07 35.76
CA GLY A 270 -31.29 15.49 35.51
C GLY A 270 -31.30 14.01 35.89
N THR A 271 -32.37 13.59 36.56
CA THR A 271 -32.65 12.22 36.98
C THR A 271 -32.64 11.22 35.80
N PRO A 272 -32.22 9.95 36.00
CA PRO A 272 -32.23 8.94 34.95
C PRO A 272 -33.68 8.56 34.57
N PRO A 273 -34.01 8.38 33.29
CA PRO A 273 -35.22 7.66 32.90
C PRO A 273 -35.13 6.20 33.34
N GLY A 274 -36.23 5.67 33.89
CA GLY A 274 -36.33 4.28 34.36
C GLY A 274 -36.16 3.22 33.26
N PRO A 275 -36.19 1.93 33.61
CA PRO A 275 -35.86 0.85 32.69
C PRO A 275 -36.90 0.75 31.57
N GLN A 276 -36.49 1.04 30.33
CA GLN A 276 -37.30 0.74 29.15
C GLN A 276 -37.18 -0.75 28.81
N ALA A 277 -38.34 -1.37 28.61
CA ALA A 277 -38.54 -2.76 28.29
C ALA A 277 -37.68 -3.22 27.09
N GLY A 278 -37.08 -4.40 27.23
CA GLY A 278 -36.21 -5.02 26.24
C GLY A 278 -36.94 -5.30 24.92
N TYR A 279 -36.25 -5.06 23.82
CA TYR A 279 -36.66 -5.54 22.52
C TYR A 279 -36.13 -6.97 22.35
N GLY A 280 -37.04 -7.92 22.53
CA GLY A 280 -36.84 -9.31 22.15
C GLY A 280 -36.67 -9.45 20.64
N LEU A 281 -35.89 -10.45 20.25
CA LEU A 281 -35.72 -10.89 18.87
C LEU A 281 -37.08 -11.22 18.26
N GLN A 282 -37.51 -10.44 17.27
CA GLN A 282 -38.70 -10.73 16.49
C GLN A 282 -38.31 -11.70 15.35
N PRO A 283 -38.87 -12.93 15.29
CA PRO A 283 -38.66 -13.80 14.13
C PRO A 283 -39.36 -13.21 12.90
N PRO A 284 -38.83 -13.45 11.68
CA PRO A 284 -39.38 -12.88 10.47
C PRO A 284 -40.80 -13.38 10.19
N SER A 285 -41.66 -12.43 9.82
CA SER A 285 -43.08 -12.62 9.51
C SER A 285 -43.31 -13.64 8.40
N ALA A 286 -44.30 -14.51 8.59
CA ALA A 286 -44.77 -15.47 7.61
C ALA A 286 -45.28 -14.78 6.33
N LEU A 287 -44.88 -15.32 5.17
CA LEU A 287 -45.40 -14.94 3.85
C LEU A 287 -46.90 -15.29 3.75
N PRO A 288 -47.72 -14.50 3.03
CA PRO A 288 -49.13 -14.82 2.82
C PRO A 288 -49.27 -16.07 1.94
N SER A 289 -50.02 -17.05 2.42
CA SER A 289 -50.34 -18.28 1.68
C SER A 289 -51.28 -17.96 0.51
N THR A 290 -50.79 -18.12 -0.71
CA THR A 290 -51.63 -18.20 -1.90
C THR A 290 -52.26 -19.59 -1.98
N VAL A 291 -53.59 -19.63 -2.01
CA VAL A 291 -54.39 -20.84 -2.19
C VAL A 291 -54.19 -21.34 -3.62
N VAL A 292 -53.61 -22.53 -3.79
CA VAL A 292 -53.53 -23.25 -5.06
C VAL A 292 -54.71 -24.23 -5.13
N PRO A 293 -55.54 -24.25 -6.19
CA PRO A 293 -56.59 -25.25 -6.33
C PRO A 293 -55.98 -26.61 -6.72
N SER A 294 -56.34 -27.65 -5.98
CA SER A 294 -55.94 -29.04 -6.21
C SER A 294 -56.59 -29.59 -7.49
N THR A 295 -55.78 -30.03 -8.44
CA THR A 295 -56.22 -30.88 -9.55
C THR A 295 -56.19 -32.36 -9.12
N PRO A 296 -57.18 -33.19 -9.49
CA PRO A 296 -57.17 -34.61 -9.14
C PRO A 296 -56.21 -35.41 -10.04
N VAL A 297 -55.42 -36.28 -9.41
CA VAL A 297 -54.52 -37.25 -10.06
C VAL A 297 -55.34 -38.42 -10.62
N PRO A 298 -55.14 -38.84 -11.88
CA PRO A 298 -55.77 -40.05 -12.41
C PRO A 298 -55.04 -41.31 -11.94
N THR A 299 -55.77 -42.28 -11.41
CA THR A 299 -55.31 -43.63 -11.11
C THR A 299 -55.16 -44.43 -12.40
N SER A 300 -53.92 -44.75 -12.78
CA SER A 300 -53.64 -45.71 -13.85
C SER A 300 -53.16 -47.04 -13.25
N THR A 301 -53.95 -48.08 -13.47
CA THR A 301 -53.62 -49.47 -13.16
C THR A 301 -53.17 -50.15 -14.45
N ALA A 302 -51.93 -50.63 -14.50
CA ALA A 302 -51.51 -51.63 -15.49
C ALA A 302 -50.38 -52.51 -14.92
N PRO A 303 -50.33 -53.82 -15.24
CA PRO A 303 -49.55 -54.82 -14.51
C PRO A 303 -48.16 -55.07 -15.11
N VAL A 304 -47.24 -55.52 -14.25
CA VAL A 304 -45.87 -55.93 -14.57
C VAL A 304 -45.86 -57.33 -15.23
N PRO A 305 -45.14 -57.56 -16.34
CA PRO A 305 -44.95 -58.90 -16.90
C PRO A 305 -43.75 -59.61 -16.23
N GLY A 306 -44.00 -60.78 -15.65
CA GLY A 306 -42.96 -61.77 -15.35
C GLY A 306 -42.76 -62.70 -16.56
N LEU A 307 -41.50 -62.93 -16.92
CA LEU A 307 -41.06 -63.96 -17.86
C LEU A 307 -40.40 -65.09 -17.08
N VAL A 308 -40.79 -66.32 -17.44
CA VAL A 308 -39.99 -67.54 -17.34
C VAL A 308 -39.02 -67.54 -18.51
#